data_AF-A0A8T5TZ88-F1
#
_entry.id   AF-A0A8T5TZ88-F1
#
_cell.length_a   1.000
_cell.length_b   1.000
_cell.length_c   1.000
_cell.angle_alpha   90.00
_cell.angle_beta   90.00
_cell.angle_gamma   90.00
#
_symmetry.space_group_name_H-M   'P 1'
#
loop_
_entity.id
_entity.type
_entity.pdbx_description
1 polymer ?
#
loop_
_entity_poly.entity_id
_entity_poly.type
_entity_poly.pdbx_seq_one_letter_code
_entity_poly.pdbx_strand_id
1 'polypeptide(L)'
;LGVNVERTKKVLLILASLVTAAAVSLSGLVGFVGLMVPHITRLIIGPDHRILFPASILVGAIFLVICDAAARVIVTPFASTLELPVGIITMLTGAPFFILLFKKKKDSYAL
;
A
#
# COMPACT_ATOMS: atom_id res chain seq x y z
N LEU A 1 -13.61 -22.46 16.94
CA LEU A 1 -12.20 -22.17 16.61
C LEU A 1 -11.58 -21.48 17.83
N GLY A 2 -10.85 -22.21 18.67
CA GLY A 2 -10.31 -21.72 19.97
C GLY A 2 -9.20 -20.66 19.87
N VAL A 3 -9.36 -19.70 18.97
CA VAL A 3 -8.40 -18.61 18.74
C VAL A 3 -8.56 -17.56 19.83
N ASN A 4 -7.49 -17.26 20.54
CA ASN A 4 -7.48 -16.15 21.49
C ASN A 4 -7.32 -14.83 20.72
N VAL A 5 -8.44 -14.16 20.45
CA VAL A 5 -8.50 -12.93 19.64
C VAL A 5 -7.69 -11.79 20.27
N GLU A 6 -7.73 -11.63 21.59
CA GLU A 6 -6.99 -10.58 22.29
C GLU A 6 -5.48 -10.76 22.19
N ARG A 7 -4.99 -11.99 22.39
CA ARG A 7 -3.56 -12.30 22.21
C ARG A 7 -3.15 -12.07 20.75
N THR A 8 -3.94 -12.57 19.81
CA THR A 8 -3.64 -12.42 18.36
C THR A 8 -3.57 -10.95 17.97
N LYS A 9 -4.54 -10.13 18.41
CA LYS A 9 -4.56 -8.69 18.15
C LYS A 9 -3.34 -7.98 18.73
N LYS A 10 -2.98 -8.27 19.99
CA LYS A 10 -1.79 -7.67 20.64
C LYS A 10 -0.51 -8.01 19.88
N VAL A 11 -0.31 -9.28 19.55
CA VAL A 11 0.86 -9.74 18.78
C VAL A 11 0.91 -9.05 17.41
N LEU A 12 -0.21 -9.00 16.68
CA LEU A 12 -0.26 -8.36 15.36
C LEU A 12 0.06 -6.87 15.43
N LEU A 13 -0.46 -6.16 16.43
CA LEU A 13 -0.23 -4.73 16.59
C LEU A 13 1.25 -4.43 16.89
N ILE A 14 1.88 -5.21 17.77
CA ILE A 14 3.30 -5.04 18.11
C ILE A 14 4.20 -5.34 16.89
N LEU A 15 3.93 -6.43 16.18
CA LEU A 15 4.73 -6.79 15.00
C LEU A 15 4.53 -5.78 13.86
N ALA A 16 3.29 -5.39 13.57
CA ALA A 16 2.98 -4.44 12.50
C ALA A 16 3.57 -3.06 12.80
N SER A 17 3.46 -2.58 14.03
CA SER A 17 4.04 -1.28 14.41
C SER A 17 5.56 -1.29 14.33
N LEU A 18 6.22 -2.36 14.79
CA LEU A 18 7.67 -2.49 14.73
C LEU A 18 8.19 -2.49 13.29
N VAL A 19 7.57 -3.30 12.42
CA VAL A 19 7.93 -3.37 11.00
C VAL A 19 7.68 -2.03 10.31
N THR A 20 6.54 -1.38 10.59
CA THR A 20 6.21 -0.08 10.00
C THR A 20 7.16 1.01 10.48
N ALA A 21 7.48 1.05 11.78
CA ALA A 21 8.40 2.03 12.35
C ALA A 21 9.81 1.86 11.78
N ALA A 22 10.30 0.62 11.67
CA ALA A 22 11.59 0.33 11.05
C ALA A 22 11.64 0.78 9.58
N ALA A 23 10.59 0.50 8.80
CA ALA A 23 10.50 0.93 7.41
C ALA A 23 10.47 2.46 7.28
N VAL A 24 9.58 3.14 8.02
CA VAL A 24 9.42 4.60 7.97
C VAL A 24 10.66 5.34 8.46
N SER A 25 11.40 4.80 9.43
CA SER A 25 12.65 5.41 9.89
C SER A 25 13.74 5.42 8.81
N LEU A 26 13.68 4.49 7.84
CA LEU A 26 14.66 4.37 6.76
C LEU A 26 14.22 5.09 5.49
N SER A 27 12.95 4.94 5.11
CA SER A 27 12.42 5.47 3.85
C SER A 27 11.69 6.81 3.96
N GLY A 28 11.47 7.29 5.19
CA GLY A 28 10.53 8.39 5.45
C GLY A 28 9.07 7.98 5.29
N LEU A 29 8.17 8.98 5.32
CA LEU A 29 6.72 8.78 5.24
C LEU A 29 6.28 8.31 3.85
N VAL A 30 5.65 7.14 3.80
CA VAL A 30 5.03 6.57 2.60
C VAL A 30 3.52 6.43 2.82
N GLY A 31 2.73 7.14 2.02
CA GLY A 31 1.27 7.13 2.10
C GLY A 31 0.61 6.14 1.14
N PHE A 32 -0.65 5.77 1.43
CA PHE A 32 -1.59 5.00 0.59
C PHE A 32 -1.24 3.53 0.28
N VAL A 33 0.03 3.14 0.24
CA VAL A 33 0.46 1.78 -0.13
C VAL A 33 -0.20 0.70 0.73
N GLY A 34 -0.20 0.88 2.06
CA GLY A 34 -0.76 -0.08 3.01
C GLY A 34 -2.28 -0.28 2.91
N LEU A 35 -3.00 0.65 2.27
CA LEU A 35 -4.43 0.51 2.01
C LEU A 35 -4.69 -0.03 0.61
N MET A 36 -3.94 0.48 -0.38
CA MET A 36 -4.16 0.19 -1.79
C MET A 36 -3.72 -1.23 -2.17
N VAL A 37 -2.50 -1.62 -1.81
CA VAL A 37 -1.89 -2.90 -2.20
C VAL A 37 -2.71 -4.11 -1.74
N PRO A 38 -3.08 -4.28 -0.44
CA PRO A 38 -3.86 -5.43 -0.02
C PRO A 38 -5.26 -5.43 -0.65
N HIS A 39 -5.80 -4.26 -1.00
CA HIS A 39 -7.11 -4.18 -1.65
C HIS A 39 -7.04 -4.60 -3.12
N ILE A 40 -6.05 -4.12 -3.88
CA ILE A 40 -5.79 -4.57 -5.26
C ILE A 40 -5.57 -6.08 -5.27
N THR A 41 -4.70 -6.57 -4.40
CA THR A 41 -4.37 -8.00 -4.32
C THR A 41 -5.60 -8.83 -3.98
N ARG A 42 -6.46 -8.35 -3.07
CA ARG A 42 -7.72 -9.01 -2.72
C ARG A 42 -8.70 -9.07 -3.89
N LEU A 43 -8.76 -8.03 -4.73
CA LEU A 43 -9.63 -8.02 -5.91
C LEU A 43 -9.16 -9.02 -6.99
N ILE A 44 -7.86 -9.32 -7.05
CA ILE A 44 -7.27 -10.22 -8.05
C ILE A 44 -7.29 -11.68 -7.58
N ILE A 45 -6.86 -11.93 -6.34
CA ILE A 45 -6.58 -13.29 -5.82
C ILE A 45 -7.70 -13.80 -4.89
N GLY A 46 -8.52 -12.90 -4.35
CA GLY A 46 -9.57 -13.23 -3.40
C GLY A 46 -9.17 -13.02 -1.92
N PRO A 47 -10.04 -13.42 -0.98
CA PRO A 47 -9.93 -13.05 0.44
C PRO A 47 -9.09 -13.99 1.30
N ASP A 48 -8.56 -15.11 0.76
CA ASP A 48 -7.79 -16.08 1.56
C ASP A 48 -6.47 -15.47 2.05
N HIS A 49 -6.36 -15.23 3.36
CA HIS A 49 -5.20 -14.61 4.00
C HIS A 49 -3.89 -15.39 3.84
N ARG A 50 -3.94 -16.71 3.61
CA ARG A 50 -2.73 -17.52 3.41
C ARG A 50 -1.99 -17.15 2.13
N ILE A 51 -2.75 -16.82 1.09
CA ILE A 51 -2.22 -16.44 -0.23
C ILE A 51 -2.15 -14.91 -0.35
N LEU A 52 -3.13 -14.20 0.22
CA LEU A 52 -3.20 -12.74 0.17
C LEU A 52 -2.00 -12.09 0.85
N PHE A 53 -1.53 -12.63 1.98
CA PHE A 53 -0.40 -12.04 2.71
C PHE A 53 0.90 -12.05 1.89
N PRO A 54 1.41 -13.20 1.40
CA PRO A 54 2.62 -13.22 0.58
C PRO A 54 2.44 -12.50 -0.76
N ALA A 55 1.26 -12.61 -1.39
CA ALA A 55 0.99 -11.88 -2.63
C ALA A 55 0.98 -10.36 -2.42
N SER A 56 0.43 -9.85 -1.31
CA SER A 56 0.42 -8.41 -1.01
C SER A 56 1.83 -7.88 -0.77
N ILE A 57 2.73 -8.68 -0.18
CA ILE A 57 4.14 -8.32 -0.02
C ILE A 57 4.79 -8.14 -1.41
N LEU A 58 4.60 -9.09 -2.32
CA LEU A 58 5.16 -9.04 -3.68
C LEU A 58 4.60 -7.87 -4.49
N VAL A 59 3.27 -7.73 -4.52
CA VAL A 59 2.60 -6.63 -5.24
C VAL A 59 3.02 -5.28 -4.67
N GLY A 60 3.14 -5.16 -3.34
CA GLY A 60 3.59 -3.95 -2.68
C GLY A 60 5.03 -3.58 -2.99
N ALA A 61 5.94 -4.56 -3.00
CA ALA A 61 7.33 -4.35 -3.36
C ALA A 61 7.47 -3.89 -4.82
N ILE A 62 6.80 -4.57 -5.75
CA ILE A 62 6.81 -4.20 -7.18
C ILE A 62 6.24 -2.79 -7.38
N PHE A 63 5.11 -2.49 -6.74
CA PHE A 63 4.46 -1.19 -6.82
C PHE A 63 5.39 -0.06 -6.32
N LEU A 64 6.03 -0.26 -5.16
CA LEU A 64 6.95 0.73 -4.60
C LEU A 64 8.18 0.95 -5.48
N VAL A 65 8.77 -0.11 -6.05
CA VAL A 65 9.91 0.02 -6.98
C VAL A 65 9.51 0.80 -8.24
N ILE A 66 8.32 0.56 -8.78
CA ILE A 66 7.80 1.33 -9.93
C ILE A 66 7.60 2.80 -9.55
N CYS A 67 7.04 3.09 -8.38
CA CYS A 67 6.87 4.46 -7.90
C CYS A 67 8.21 5.16 -7.66
N ASP A 68 9.20 4.48 -7.09
CA ASP A 68 10.55 5.03 -6.89
C ASP A 68 11.24 5.32 -8.24
N ALA A 69 11.15 4.38 -9.18
CA ALA A 69 11.67 4.57 -10.53
C ALA A 69 10.98 5.76 -11.24
N ALA A 70 9.65 5.86 -11.13
CA ALA A 70 8.90 6.99 -11.68
C ALA A 70 9.30 8.32 -11.02
N ALA A 71 9.48 8.35 -9.69
CA ALA A 71 9.95 9.53 -8.97
C ALA A 71 11.30 10.01 -9.51
N ARG A 72 12.24 9.08 -9.72
CA ARG A 72 13.57 9.39 -10.28
C ARG A 72 13.49 9.91 -11.72
N VAL A 73 12.69 9.28 -12.58
CA VAL A 73 12.53 9.67 -13.99
C VAL A 73 11.88 11.04 -14.14
N ILE A 74 10.89 11.38 -13.31
CA ILE A 74 10.18 12.67 -13.39
C ILE A 74 11.08 13.83 -12.91
N VAL A 75 11.96 13.58 -11.95
CA VAL A 75 12.87 14.60 -11.38
C VAL A 75 14.02 14.93 -12.33
N THR A 76 14.59 13.92 -13.01
CA THR A 76 15.74 14.10 -13.92
C THR A 76 15.60 15.22 -14.96
N PRO A 77 14.43 15.47 -15.58
CA PRO A 77 14.27 16.57 -16.55
C PRO A 77 13.78 17.92 -15.98
N PHE A 78 13.25 18.01 -14.74
CA PHE A 78 12.51 19.21 -14.29
C PHE A 78 13.10 19.93 -13.07
N ALA A 79 13.96 19.28 -12.26
CA ALA A 79 14.49 19.90 -11.03
C ALA A 79 15.85 19.28 -10.63
N SER A 80 16.95 19.86 -11.10
CA SER A 80 18.32 19.31 -10.97
C SER A 80 18.91 19.15 -9.55
N THR A 81 18.13 19.28 -8.47
CA THR A 81 18.66 19.12 -7.09
C THR A 81 17.66 18.59 -6.05
N LEU A 82 16.41 18.25 -6.42
CA LEU A 82 15.40 17.87 -5.43
C LEU A 82 15.06 16.38 -5.52
N GLU A 83 15.53 15.59 -4.56
CA GLU A 83 15.08 14.21 -4.38
C GLU A 83 13.60 14.20 -3.99
N LEU A 84 12.72 13.90 -4.94
CA LEU A 84 11.29 13.85 -4.68
C LEU A 84 10.96 12.62 -3.83
N PRO A 85 10.38 12.78 -2.63
CA PRO A 85 10.00 11.63 -1.81
C PRO A 85 8.98 10.76 -2.55
N VAL A 86 9.25 9.46 -2.64
CA VAL A 86 8.35 8.48 -3.29
C VAL A 86 6.93 8.52 -2.72
N GLY A 87 6.77 8.91 -1.45
CA GLY A 87 5.49 9.08 -0.78
C GLY A 87 4.55 10.08 -1.47
N ILE A 88 5.07 11.10 -2.17
CA ILE A 88 4.25 12.04 -2.93
C ILE A 88 3.63 11.34 -4.15
N ILE A 89 4.43 10.58 -4.88
CA ILE A 89 3.98 9.81 -6.05
C ILE A 89 2.93 8.75 -5.65
N THR A 90 3.15 8.05 -4.53
CA THR A 90 2.17 7.04 -4.06
C THR A 90 0.86 7.67 -3.61
N MET A 91 0.89 8.91 -3.08
CA MET A 91 -0.31 9.64 -2.67
C MET A 91 -1.11 10.14 -3.87
N LEU A 92 -0.42 10.67 -4.89
CA LEU A 92 -1.01 11.12 -6.16
C LEU A 92 -1.67 9.98 -6.95
N THR A 93 -1.11 8.77 -6.87
CA THR A 93 -1.67 7.57 -7.52
C THR A 93 -2.75 6.89 -6.66
N GLY A 94 -2.59 6.90 -5.34
CA GLY A 94 -3.52 6.29 -4.41
C GLY A 94 -4.87 6.99 -4.33
N ALA A 95 -4.89 8.33 -4.32
CA ALA A 95 -6.13 9.10 -4.29
C ALA A 95 -7.10 8.79 -5.46
N PRO A 96 -6.68 8.85 -6.75
CA PRO A 96 -7.55 8.50 -7.87
C PRO A 96 -7.95 7.03 -7.86
N PHE A 97 -7.07 6.12 -7.43
CA PHE A 97 -7.42 4.70 -7.28
C PHE A 97 -8.63 4.50 -6.33
N PHE A 98 -8.60 5.13 -5.16
CA PHE A 98 -9.71 5.02 -4.21
C PHE A 98 -10.99 5.68 -4.73
N ILE A 99 -10.90 6.82 -5.41
CA ILE A 99 -12.07 7.48 -6.02
C ILE A 99 -12.74 6.56 -7.05
N LEU A 100 -11.95 5.94 -7.93
CA LEU A 100 -12.47 4.99 -8.93
C LEU A 100 -13.15 3.79 -8.26
N LEU A 101 -12.58 3.29 -7.16
CA LEU A 101 -13.16 2.18 -6.42
C LEU A 101 -14.50 2.53 -5.76
N PHE A 102 -14.59 3.72 -5.14
CA PHE A 102 -15.83 4.22 -4.56
C PHE A 102 -16.92 4.42 -5.62
N LYS A 103 -16.57 4.94 -6.78
CA LYS A 103 -17.51 5.10 -7.90
C LYS A 103 -18.06 3.74 -8.36
N LYS A 104 -17.17 2.75 -8.54
CA LYS A 104 -17.54 1.41 -8.98
C LYS A 104 -18.47 0.67 -8.00
N LYS A 105 -18.31 0.90 -6.69
CA LYS A 105 -19.24 0.35 -5.69
C LYS A 105 -20.63 0.99 -5.72
N LYS A 106 -20.72 2.30 -6.00
CA LYS A 106 -22.00 3.01 -6.06
C LYS A 106 -22.90 2.48 -7.17
N ASP A 107 -22.32 2.16 -8.33
CA ASP A 107 -23.06 1.61 -9.48
C ASP A 107 -23.63 0.21 -9.20
N SER A 108 -23.02 -0.55 -8.27
CA SER A 108 -23.48 -1.89 -7.89
C SER A 108 -24.67 -1.90 -6.91
N TYR A 109 -25.00 -0.76 -6.28
CA TYR A 109 -26.19 -0.60 -5.44
C TYR A 109 -27.31 0.18 -6.15
N ALA A 110 -27.03 0.70 -7.36
CA ALA A 110 -27.97 1.45 -8.17
C ALA A 110 -28.71 0.58 -9.20
N LEU A 111 -28.56 -0.75 -9.11
CA LEU A 111 -29.27 -1.77 -9.89
C LEU A 111 -30.12 -2.64 -8.96
#